data_AF-A0A2S6ISY9-F1
#
_entry.id   AF-A0A2S6ISY9-F1
#
_cell.length_a   1.000
_cell.length_b   1.000
_cell.length_c   1.000
_cell.angle_alpha   90.00
_cell.angle_beta   90.00
_cell.angle_gamma   90.00
#
_symmetry.space_group_name_H-M   'P 1'
#
loop_
_entity.id
_entity.type
_entity.pdbx_description
1 polymer ?
#
loop_
_entity_poly.entity_id
_entity_poly.type
_entity_poly.pdbx_seq_one_letter_code
_entity_poly.pdbx_strand_id
1 'polypeptide(L)' 'MRLFLRPSEAKPPPEPLRTDDRAAVLVGMGIWTGLFVIGLLVPEARQSGQGRWLGSCIAGLLLGLVALHYLRRRDRRR' A
#
# COMPACT_ATOMS: atom_id res chain seq x y z
N MET A 1 36.91 -12.97 4.57
CA MET A 1 35.48 -13.29 4.71
C MET A 1 35.14 -14.40 3.71
N ARG A 2 34.53 -15.50 4.15
CA ARG A 2 34.10 -16.58 3.23
C ARG A 2 32.82 -16.12 2.51
N LEU A 3 32.92 -15.88 1.21
CA LEU A 3 31.82 -15.36 0.39
C LEU A 3 30.84 -16.44 -0.11
N PHE A 4 31.17 -17.72 0.07
CA PHE A 4 30.30 -18.84 -0.27
C PHE A 4 30.17 -19.79 0.93
N LEU A 5 28.93 -20.00 1.37
CA LEU A 5 28.54 -21.01 2.36
C LEU A 5 27.88 -22.17 1.61
N ARG A 6 28.29 -23.39 1.94
CA ARG A 6 27.64 -24.58 1.37
C ARG A 6 26.19 -24.63 1.88
N PRO A 7 25.21 -25.06 1.07
CA PRO A 7 23.81 -25.13 1.49
C PRO A 7 23.58 -25.93 2.79
N SER A 8 24.45 -26.90 3.11
CA SER A 8 24.44 -27.66 4.36
C SER A 8 24.90 -26.88 5.60
N GLU A 9 25.65 -25.79 5.42
CA GLU A 9 26.13 -24.89 6.47
C GLU A 9 25.21 -23.65 6.60
N ALA A 10 24.19 -23.52 5.73
CA ALA A 10 23.25 -22.41 5.77
C ALA A 10 22.25 -22.57 6.93
N LYS A 11 22.07 -21.50 7.71
CA LYS A 11 21.05 -21.47 8.76
C LYS A 11 19.66 -21.67 8.12
N PRO A 12 18.75 -22.41 8.75
CA PRO A 12 17.38 -22.54 8.28
C PRO A 12 16.77 -21.15 8.05
N PRO A 13 15.97 -20.97 6.98
CA PRO A 13 15.31 -19.70 6.74
C PRO A 13 14.45 -19.34 7.96
N PRO A 14 14.48 -18.08 8.41
CA PRO A 14 13.66 -17.66 9.54
C PRO A 14 12.18 -17.87 9.21
N GLU A 15 11.37 -18.07 10.25
CA GLU A 15 9.93 -18.17 10.08
C GLU A 15 9.36 -16.90 9.42
N PRO A 16 8.35 -17.03 8.55
CA PRO A 16 7.72 -15.86 7.94
C PRO A 16 7.24 -14.88 9.00
N LEU A 17 7.74 -13.66 8.96
CA LEU A 17 7.31 -12.61 9.88
C LEU A 17 5.82 -12.36 9.65
N ARG A 18 5.03 -12.41 10.72
CA ARG A 18 3.60 -12.07 10.66
C ARG A 18 3.46 -10.55 10.58
N THR A 19 3.35 -10.02 9.36
CA THR A 19 2.95 -8.63 9.11
C THR A 19 1.45 -8.51 8.91
N ASP A 20 0.87 -7.42 9.41
CA ASP A 20 -0.50 -7.03 9.09
C ASP A 20 -0.52 -6.16 7.83
N ASP A 21 -0.48 -6.85 6.69
CA ASP A 21 -0.52 -6.22 5.37
C ASP A 21 -1.83 -5.43 5.16
N ARG A 22 -2.92 -5.81 5.84
CA ARG A 22 -4.21 -5.14 5.74
C ARG A 22 -4.19 -3.79 6.45
N ALA A 23 -3.56 -3.70 7.62
CA ALA A 23 -3.38 -2.44 8.34
C ALA A 23 -2.62 -1.42 7.48
N ALA A 24 -1.53 -1.84 6.82
CA ALA A 24 -0.74 -0.96 5.96
C ALA A 24 -1.57 -0.40 4.79
N VAL A 25 -2.38 -1.24 4.13
CA VAL A 25 -3.26 -0.81 3.04
C VAL A 25 -4.34 0.16 3.53
N LEU A 26 -4.94 -0.10 4.69
CA LEU A 26 -5.95 0.80 5.27
C LEU A 26 -5.38 2.17 5.62
N VAL A 27 -4.17 2.23 6.18
CA VAL A 27 -3.48 3.50 6.48
C VAL A 27 -3.25 4.30 5.20
N GLY A 28 -2.67 3.68 4.17
CA GLY A 28 -2.43 4.35 2.89
C GLY A 28 -3.73 4.85 2.24
N MET A 29 -4.78 4.02 2.23
CA MET A 29 -6.07 4.40 1.69
C MET A 29 -6.74 5.53 2.49
N GLY A 30 -6.61 5.52 3.82
CA GLY A 30 -7.08 6.60 4.69
C GLY A 30 -6.39 7.93 4.41
N ILE A 31 -5.06 7.92 4.24
CA ILE A 31 -4.29 9.12 3.87
C ILE A 31 -4.77 9.67 2.53
N TRP A 32 -4.89 8.83 1.49
CA TRP A 32 -5.35 9.27 0.18
C TRP A 32 -6.79 9.79 0.20
N THR A 33 -7.67 9.16 0.98
CA THR A 33 -9.05 9.64 1.20
C THR A 33 -9.05 11.02 1.87
N GLY A 34 -8.25 11.20 2.92
CA GLY A 34 -8.14 12.47 3.64
C GLY A 34 -7.63 13.59 2.73
N LEU A 35 -6.57 13.33 1.97
CA LEU A 35 -6.05 14.29 0.99
C LEU A 35 -7.11 14.66 -0.04
N PHE A 36 -7.83 13.68 -0.60
CA PHE A 36 -8.92 13.93 -1.54
C PHE A 36 -9.99 14.86 -0.95
N VAL A 37 -10.44 14.57 0.27
CA VAL A 37 -11.44 15.38 0.98
C VAL A 37 -10.92 16.81 1.18
N ILE A 38 -9.68 16.97 1.63
CA ILE A 38 -9.08 18.29 1.89
C ILE A 38 -9.12 19.14 0.63
N GLY A 39 -8.64 18.67 -0.52
CA GLY A 39 -8.67 19.51 -1.73
C GLY A 39 -10.02 19.56 -2.45
N LEU A 40 -11.03 18.80 -2.03
CA LEU A 40 -12.41 19.14 -2.35
C LEU A 40 -12.92 20.31 -1.50
N LEU A 41 -12.51 20.40 -0.23
CA LEU A 41 -12.94 21.46 0.68
C LEU A 41 -12.20 22.78 0.45
N VAL A 42 -10.96 22.76 -0.05
CA VAL A 42 -10.13 23.95 -0.31
C VAL A 42 -10.37 24.46 -1.74
N PRO A 43 -11.07 25.61 -1.94
CA PRO A 43 -11.43 26.11 -3.27
C PRO A 43 -10.22 26.46 -4.15
N GLU A 44 -9.13 26.93 -3.55
CA GLU A 44 -7.89 27.31 -4.22
C GLU A 44 -7.24 26.10 -4.89
N ALA A 45 -7.32 24.93 -4.23
CA ALA A 45 -6.84 23.67 -4.79
C ALA A 45 -7.63 23.28 -6.05
N ARG A 46 -8.93 23.57 -6.09
CA ARG A 46 -9.83 23.27 -7.23
C ARG A 46 -9.65 24.25 -8.38
N GLN A 47 -9.43 25.53 -8.07
CA GLN A 47 -9.32 26.61 -9.06
C GLN A 47 -7.95 26.67 -9.74
N SER A 48 -6.93 26.04 -9.16
CA SER A 48 -5.56 26.02 -9.71
C SER A 48 -5.40 25.32 -11.06
N GLY A 49 -6.47 24.71 -11.61
CA GLY A 49 -6.40 23.93 -12.86
C GLY A 49 -5.62 22.62 -12.73
N GLN A 50 -5.13 22.28 -11.53
CA GLN A 50 -4.31 21.10 -11.27
C GLN A 50 -5.15 19.84 -11.01
N GLY A 51 -6.04 19.49 -11.95
CA GLY A 51 -6.83 18.25 -11.89
C GLY A 51 -5.98 16.97 -11.71
N ARG A 52 -4.67 17.04 -12.01
CA ARG A 52 -3.68 15.98 -11.77
C ARG A 52 -3.60 15.52 -10.32
N TRP A 53 -3.74 16.43 -9.35
CA TRP A 53 -3.63 16.07 -7.93
C TRP A 53 -4.84 15.26 -7.43
N LEU A 54 -6.04 15.57 -7.91
CA LEU A 54 -7.24 14.75 -7.70
C LEU A 54 -7.07 13.37 -8.34
N GLY A 55 -6.46 13.31 -9.53
CA GLY A 55 -6.10 12.06 -10.21
C GLY A 55 -5.20 11.16 -9.36
N SER A 56 -4.18 11.72 -8.70
CA SER A 56 -3.31 10.97 -7.77
C SER A 56 -4.09 10.39 -6.59
N CYS A 57 -5.04 11.15 -6.04
CA CYS A 57 -5.88 10.66 -4.94
C CYS A 57 -6.79 9.51 -5.37
N ILE A 58 -7.41 9.62 -6.56
CA ILE A 58 -8.22 8.56 -7.15
C ILE A 58 -7.36 7.31 -7.42
N ALA A 59 -6.15 7.49 -7.97
CA ALA A 59 -5.21 6.39 -8.18
C ALA A 59 -4.85 5.70 -6.86
N GLY A 60 -4.58 6.47 -5.80
CA GLY A 60 -4.32 5.94 -4.46
C GLY A 60 -5.49 5.12 -3.89
N LEU A 61 -6.73 5.58 -4.08
CA LEU A 61 -7.94 4.85 -3.70
C LEU A 61 -8.11 3.54 -4.48
N LEU A 62 -7.94 3.58 -5.80
CA LEU A 62 -8.04 2.40 -6.67
C LEU A 62 -6.97 1.36 -6.32
N LEU A 63 -5.72 1.79 -6.12
CA LEU A 63 -4.63 0.91 -5.69
C LEU A 63 -4.92 0.30 -4.31
N GLY A 64 -5.46 1.08 -3.38
CA GLY A 64 -5.90 0.57 -2.06
C GLY A 64 -7.00 -0.50 -2.17
N LEU A 65 -8.01 -0.26 -3.01
CA LEU A 65 -9.09 -1.23 -3.27
C LEU A 65 -8.56 -2.53 -3.91
N VAL A 66 -7.67 -2.42 -4.90
CA VAL A 66 -7.04 -3.57 -5.55
C VAL A 66 -6.21 -4.38 -4.55
N ALA A 67 -5.42 -3.71 -3.71
CA ALA A 67 -4.64 -4.36 -2.66
C ALA A 67 -5.54 -5.09 -1.66
N LEU A 68 -6.64 -4.46 -1.19
CA LEU A 68 -7.61 -5.11 -0.30
C LEU A 68 -8.27 -6.34 -0.95
N HIS A 69 -8.63 -6.25 -2.23
CA HIS A 69 -9.21 -7.38 -2.96
C HIS A 69 -8.21 -8.53 -3.11
N TYR A 70 -6.94 -8.20 -3.41
CA TYR A 70 -5.86 -9.18 -3.47
C TYR A 70 -5.63 -9.87 -2.13
N LEU A 71 -5.54 -9.10 -1.03
CA LEU A 71 -5.40 -9.62 0.33
C LEU A 71 -6.55 -10.55 0.71
N ARG A 72 -7.80 -10.14 0.47
CA ARG A 72 -8.99 -10.98 0.70
C ARG A 72 -8.94 -12.29 -0.12
N ARG A 73 -8.46 -12.24 -1.36
CA ARG A 73 -8.30 -13.44 -2.19
C ARG A 73 -7.16 -14.34 -1.70
N ARG A 74 -6.07 -13.75 -1.22
CA ARG A 74 -4.92 -14.46 -0.65
C ARG A 74 -5.31 -15.19 0.63
N ASP A 75 -6.06 -14.53 1.50
CA ASP A 75 -6.56 -15.14 2.75
C ASP A 75 -7.53 -16.30 2.47
N ARG A 76 -8.34 -16.23 1.41
CA ARG A 76 -9.21 -17.36 0.99
C ARG A 76 -8.48 -18.55 0.39
N ARG A 77 -7.23 -18.37 -0.05
CA ARG A 77 -6.41 -19.43 -0.68
C ARG A 77 -5.43 -20.09 0.30
N ARG A 78 -5.27 -19.53 1.49
CA ARG A 78 -4.53 -20.14 2.60
C ARG A 78 -5.49 -20.93 3.47
#